data_AF-A0A0X3VFF9-F1
#
_entry.id   AF-A0A0X3VFF9-F1
#
_cell.length_a   1.000
_cell.length_b   1.000
_cell.length_c   1.000
_cell.angle_alpha   90.00
_cell.angle_beta   90.00
_cell.angle_gamma   90.00
#
_symmetry.space_group_name_H-M   'P 1'
#
loop_
_entity.id
_entity.type
_entity.pdbx_description
1 polymer ?
#
loop_
_entity_poly.entity_id
_entity_poly.type
_entity_poly.pdbx_seq_one_letter_code
_entity_poly.pdbx_strand_id
1 'polypeptide(L)'
;MLHCALRLGDPVGPGLDEQNLITRIKACVACVWSDYSPAGVPLMAGPACFRDAKDLYRRCDGKHGPHGILAIWQERTEFAQETWLCEEFEHRTSDRGYRGPFPHLGTPW
;
A
#
# COMPACT_ATOMS: atom_id res chain seq x y z
N MET A 1 -6.18 -7.92 -26.47
CA MET A 1 -5.01 -7.06 -26.21
C MET A 1 -5.32 -6.14 -25.05
N LEU A 2 -4.76 -6.37 -23.87
CA LEU A 2 -4.95 -5.52 -22.71
C LEU A 2 -3.92 -4.38 -22.78
N HIS A 3 -4.35 -3.14 -23.02
CA HIS A 3 -3.49 -1.97 -22.98
C HIS A 3 -3.14 -1.65 -21.51
N CYS A 4 -1.97 -2.09 -21.06
CA CYS A 4 -1.42 -1.71 -19.75
C CYS A 4 -0.77 -0.33 -19.88
N ALA A 5 -1.55 0.73 -19.65
CA ALA A 5 -1.01 2.09 -19.56
C ALA A 5 -0.70 2.41 -18.10
N LEU A 6 0.58 2.30 -17.72
CA LEU A 6 1.07 2.78 -16.43
C LEU A 6 0.89 4.32 -16.41
N ARG A 7 -0.15 4.83 -15.74
CA ARG A 7 -0.32 6.28 -15.57
C ARG A 7 0.69 6.77 -14.53
N LEU A 8 1.77 7.41 -14.98
CA LEU A 8 2.63 8.19 -14.10
C LEU A 8 1.77 9.24 -13.38
N GLY A 9 1.90 9.31 -12.06
CA GLY A 9 1.21 10.33 -11.26
C GLY A 9 1.82 11.72 -11.45
N ASP A 10 1.00 12.75 -11.29
CA ASP A 10 1.45 14.14 -11.29
C ASP A 10 2.48 14.40 -10.16
N PRO A 11 3.47 15.29 -10.37
CA PRO A 11 4.37 15.73 -9.33
C PRO A 11 3.60 16.49 -8.23
N VAL A 12 3.90 16.19 -6.97
CA VAL A 12 3.29 16.85 -5.81
C VAL A 12 4.30 17.82 -5.19
N GLY A 13 4.02 19.13 -5.23
CA GLY A 13 4.70 20.15 -4.41
C GLY A 13 5.13 21.43 -5.17
N PRO A 14 5.08 22.61 -4.53
CA PRO A 14 5.62 23.84 -5.09
C PRO A 14 7.14 23.96 -4.79
N GLY A 15 7.95 24.11 -5.84
CA GLY A 15 9.39 24.39 -5.75
C GLY A 15 10.27 23.16 -6.00
N LEU A 16 10.76 23.02 -7.23
CA LEU A 16 11.66 21.95 -7.65
C LEU A 16 13.12 22.40 -7.45
N ASP A 17 13.85 21.73 -6.56
CA ASP A 17 15.30 21.70 -6.58
C ASP A 17 15.79 20.56 -7.52
N GLU A 18 16.86 20.82 -8.25
CA GLU A 18 17.28 20.07 -9.45
C GLU A 18 17.84 18.65 -9.22
N GLN A 19 17.58 17.97 -8.09
CA GLN A 19 18.28 16.69 -7.80
C GLN A 19 17.50 15.50 -7.22
N ASN A 20 16.16 15.48 -7.09
CA ASN A 20 15.46 14.21 -6.80
C ASN A 20 13.96 14.17 -7.18
N LEU A 21 13.65 14.07 -8.48
CA LEU A 21 12.29 13.75 -8.94
C LEU A 21 11.97 12.27 -8.63
N ILE A 22 11.54 11.98 -7.40
CA ILE A 22 11.09 10.63 -7.02
C ILE A 22 9.77 10.34 -7.73
N THR A 23 9.86 9.56 -8.81
CA THR A 23 8.67 9.01 -9.50
C THR A 23 7.95 8.03 -8.58
N ARG A 24 6.66 8.27 -8.31
CA ARG A 24 5.81 7.41 -7.48
C ARG A 24 4.90 6.52 -8.32
N ILE A 25 4.75 5.27 -7.91
CA ILE A 25 3.87 4.29 -8.58
C ILE A 25 2.45 4.45 -8.07
N LYS A 26 1.47 4.55 -9.00
CA LYS A 26 0.04 4.47 -8.70
C LYS A 26 -0.49 3.08 -9.03
N ALA A 27 -0.38 2.17 -8.07
CA ALA A 27 -0.92 0.82 -8.14
C ALA A 27 -1.16 0.27 -6.73
N CYS A 28 -1.95 -0.79 -6.58
CA CYS A 28 -2.34 -1.38 -5.30
C CYS A 28 -1.11 -1.74 -4.45
N VAL A 29 0.00 -2.17 -5.03
CA VAL A 29 1.26 -2.42 -4.28
C VAL A 29 1.77 -1.20 -3.46
N ALA A 30 1.44 0.02 -3.90
CA ALA A 30 1.79 1.28 -3.27
C ALA A 30 0.64 1.90 -2.45
N CYS A 31 -0.51 1.22 -2.38
CA CYS A 31 -1.70 1.73 -1.69
C CYS A 31 -1.55 1.60 -0.18
N VAL A 32 -1.97 2.63 0.55
CA VAL A 32 -2.01 2.65 2.01
C VAL A 32 -3.00 1.64 2.57
N TRP A 33 -4.06 1.31 1.82
CA TRP A 33 -5.10 0.36 2.24
C TRP A 33 -4.80 -1.09 1.89
N SER A 34 -3.57 -1.40 1.48
CA SER A 34 -3.20 -2.75 1.06
C SER A 34 -2.02 -3.27 1.84
N ASP A 35 -2.06 -4.57 2.15
CA ASP A 35 -0.90 -5.28 2.69
C ASP A 35 -0.83 -6.74 2.28
N TYR A 36 0.39 -7.27 2.22
CA TYR A 36 0.58 -8.70 1.99
C TYR A 36 0.26 -9.50 3.23
N SER A 37 -0.07 -10.78 3.02
CA SER A 37 -0.26 -11.73 4.11
C SER A 37 0.96 -11.75 5.05
N PRO A 38 0.78 -11.47 6.34
CA PRO A 38 1.85 -11.56 7.35
C PRO A 38 2.30 -13.01 7.61
N ALA A 39 1.58 -13.99 7.05
CA ALA A 39 1.90 -15.43 7.09
C ALA A 39 2.58 -15.92 5.79
N GLY A 40 2.94 -15.00 4.88
CA GLY A 40 3.49 -15.32 3.56
C GLY A 40 2.40 -15.35 2.48
N VAL A 41 2.83 -15.18 1.22
CA VAL A 41 1.94 -15.11 0.05
C VAL A 41 2.20 -16.29 -0.90
N PRO A 42 1.15 -16.96 -1.41
CA PRO A 42 1.28 -17.85 -2.57
C PRO A 42 1.86 -17.09 -3.78
N LEU A 43 2.51 -17.82 -4.69
CA LEU A 43 3.24 -17.30 -5.87
C LEU A 43 2.44 -16.35 -6.79
N MET A 44 1.11 -16.26 -6.62
CA MET A 44 0.18 -15.47 -7.44
C MET A 44 -0.86 -14.71 -6.60
N ALA A 45 -0.67 -14.61 -5.27
CA ALA A 45 -1.60 -13.88 -4.41
C ALA A 45 -1.19 -12.41 -4.33
N GLY A 46 -2.08 -11.51 -4.73
CA GLY A 46 -1.88 -10.08 -4.54
C GLY A 46 -2.19 -9.62 -3.11
N PRO A 47 -1.92 -8.35 -2.78
CA PRO A 47 -2.14 -7.82 -1.44
C PRO A 47 -3.62 -7.88 -1.02
N ALA A 48 -3.87 -8.10 0.26
CA ALA A 48 -5.18 -7.90 0.87
C ALA A 48 -5.53 -6.41 0.85
N CYS A 49 -6.72 -6.09 0.39
CA CYS A 49 -7.28 -4.74 0.34
C CYS A 49 -8.21 -4.51 1.52
N PHE A 50 -8.07 -3.38 2.21
CA PHE A 50 -8.86 -2.98 3.38
C PHE A 50 -9.68 -1.71 3.11
N ARG A 51 -10.08 -1.47 1.86
CA ARG A 51 -10.81 -0.24 1.48
C ARG A 51 -12.14 -0.06 2.23
N ASP A 52 -12.81 -1.15 2.58
CA ASP A 52 -14.05 -1.10 3.37
C ASP A 52 -13.80 -1.08 4.89
N ALA A 53 -12.55 -1.28 5.32
CA ALA A 53 -12.13 -1.39 6.71
C ALA A 53 -11.06 -0.35 7.10
N LYS A 54 -11.06 0.82 6.43
CA LYS A 54 -10.03 1.88 6.59
C LYS A 54 -9.78 2.25 8.04
N ASP A 55 -10.83 2.39 8.85
CA ASP A 55 -10.69 2.81 10.25
C ASP A 55 -10.00 1.75 11.12
N LEU A 56 -10.30 0.47 10.88
CA LEU A 56 -9.62 -0.64 11.55
C LEU A 56 -8.16 -0.70 11.11
N TYR A 57 -7.93 -0.60 9.81
CA TYR A 57 -6.59 -0.66 9.24
C TYR A 57 -5.69 0.52 9.64
N ARG A 58 -6.25 1.74 9.78
CA ARG A 58 -5.53 2.93 10.28
C ARG A 58 -5.01 2.76 11.70
N ARG A 59 -5.71 1.97 12.53
CA ARG A 59 -5.29 1.67 13.91
C ARG A 59 -4.25 0.57 13.97
N CYS A 60 -3.96 -0.09 12.85
CA CYS A 60 -3.03 -1.20 12.83
C CYS A 60 -1.61 -0.76 13.22
N ASP A 61 -1.07 -1.32 14.30
CA ASP A 61 0.21 -0.91 14.91
C ASP A 61 1.27 -2.02 14.92
N GLY A 62 0.97 -3.17 14.30
CA GLY A 62 1.94 -4.25 14.18
C GLY A 62 1.34 -5.57 13.71
N LYS A 63 2.09 -6.65 13.92
CA LYS A 63 1.69 -8.00 13.49
C LYS A 63 0.61 -8.61 14.40
N HIS A 64 0.78 -8.45 15.71
CA HIS A 64 0.03 -9.13 16.77
C HIS A 64 -0.68 -8.11 17.68
N GLY A 65 -1.53 -8.59 18.59
CA GLY A 65 -2.24 -7.75 19.55
C GLY A 65 -3.64 -7.33 19.07
N PRO A 66 -4.40 -6.58 19.88
CA PRO A 66 -5.78 -6.18 19.57
C PRO A 66 -5.88 -5.22 18.38
N HIS A 67 -4.77 -4.57 18.02
CA HIS A 67 -4.64 -3.71 16.85
C HIS A 67 -3.66 -4.29 15.82
N GLY A 68 -3.30 -5.58 15.92
CA GLY A 68 -2.43 -6.22 14.94
C GLY A 68 -3.15 -6.54 13.62
N ILE A 69 -2.41 -6.58 12.52
CA ILE A 69 -2.93 -6.96 11.19
C ILE A 69 -3.57 -8.37 11.20
N LEU A 70 -3.08 -9.28 12.05
CA LEU A 70 -3.66 -10.61 12.22
C LEU A 70 -5.06 -10.58 12.87
N ALA A 71 -5.35 -9.58 13.69
CA ALA A 71 -6.65 -9.43 14.35
C ALA A 71 -7.73 -8.91 13.38
N ILE A 72 -7.34 -8.10 12.40
CA ILE A 72 -8.26 -7.49 11.41
C ILE A 72 -8.23 -8.18 10.05
N TRP A 73 -7.49 -9.28 9.88
CA TRP A 73 -7.25 -9.89 8.58
C TRP A 73 -8.52 -10.34 7.83
N GLN A 74 -9.56 -10.73 8.57
CA GLN A 74 -10.84 -11.15 7.98
C GLN A 74 -11.71 -9.97 7.52
N GLU A 75 -11.36 -8.75 7.92
CA GLU A 75 -12.03 -7.51 7.50
C GLU A 75 -11.54 -7.01 6.14
N ARG A 76 -10.64 -7.75 5.48
CA ARG A 76 -10.20 -7.43 4.12
C ARG A 76 -11.39 -7.51 3.16
N THR A 77 -11.50 -6.52 2.28
CA THR A 77 -12.48 -6.48 1.19
C THR A 77 -12.21 -7.61 0.19
N GLU A 78 -10.97 -7.73 -0.27
CA GLU A 78 -10.57 -8.67 -1.32
C GLU A 78 -9.05 -8.86 -1.34
N PHE A 79 -8.58 -9.78 -2.18
CA PHE A 79 -7.20 -9.78 -2.65
C PHE A 79 -7.13 -9.03 -3.97
N ALA A 80 -6.40 -7.91 -4.00
CA ALA A 80 -6.21 -7.09 -5.19
C ALA A 80 -4.93 -7.50 -5.94
N GLN A 81 -4.91 -7.40 -7.28
CA GLN A 81 -3.66 -7.55 -8.03
C GLN A 81 -2.71 -6.38 -7.76
N GLU A 82 -1.40 -6.64 -7.65
CA GLU A 82 -0.40 -5.61 -7.31
C GLU A 82 -0.41 -4.40 -8.25
N THR A 83 -0.63 -4.66 -9.54
CA THR A 83 -0.63 -3.69 -10.64
C THR A 83 -2.00 -3.06 -10.88
N TRP A 84 -3.05 -3.50 -10.18
CA TRP A 84 -4.37 -2.87 -10.25
C TRP A 84 -4.33 -1.47 -9.64
N LEU A 85 -5.23 -0.59 -10.06
CA LEU A 85 -5.42 0.72 -9.45
C LEU A 85 -6.91 0.89 -9.12
N CYS A 86 -7.27 0.75 -7.84
CA CYS A 86 -8.63 0.99 -7.40
C CYS A 86 -8.93 2.50 -7.29
N GLU A 87 -10.22 2.86 -7.32
CA GLU A 87 -10.67 4.25 -7.25
C GLU A 87 -10.39 4.90 -5.88
N GLU A 88 -10.25 4.08 -4.84
CA GLU A 88 -9.94 4.52 -3.47
C GLU A 88 -8.44 4.50 -3.16
N PHE A 89 -7.60 4.51 -4.20
CA PHE A 89 -6.15 4.54 -4.03
C PHE A 89 -5.71 5.78 -3.26
N GLU A 90 -4.98 5.53 -2.18
CA GLU A 90 -4.23 6.55 -1.45
C GLU A 90 -2.80 6.05 -1.33
N HIS A 91 -1.84 6.90 -1.68
CA HIS A 91 -0.44 6.50 -1.68
C HIS A 91 0.04 6.30 -0.24
N ARG A 92 0.68 5.17 0.04
CA ARG A 92 1.17 4.91 1.40
C ARG A 92 2.35 5.81 1.77
N THR A 93 2.32 6.29 3.00
CA THR A 93 3.31 7.14 3.65
C THR A 93 3.88 6.43 4.89
N SER A 94 4.84 7.04 5.58
CA SER A 94 5.57 6.40 6.69
C SER A 94 4.75 6.23 7.97
N ASP A 95 3.53 6.75 8.05
CA ASP A 95 2.81 6.94 9.31
C ASP A 95 1.61 5.99 9.53
N ARG A 96 1.25 5.11 8.58
CA ARG A 96 0.01 4.29 8.66
C ARG A 96 0.17 2.88 8.10
N GLY A 97 -0.52 1.92 8.72
CA GLY A 97 -0.63 0.52 8.26
C GLY A 97 0.55 -0.37 8.70
N TYR A 98 0.51 -1.65 8.32
CA TYR A 98 1.45 -2.67 8.84
C TYR A 98 2.85 -2.62 8.20
N ARG A 99 2.97 -2.28 6.91
CA ARG A 99 4.24 -2.43 6.14
C ARG A 99 5.01 -1.12 5.85
N GLY A 100 4.60 0.03 6.41
CA GLY A 100 5.33 1.31 6.27
C GLY A 100 5.35 1.90 4.85
N PRO A 101 6.26 2.84 4.51
CA PRO A 101 6.22 3.57 3.23
C PRO A 101 6.60 2.69 2.02
N PHE A 102 6.14 3.07 0.82
CA PHE A 102 6.53 2.48 -0.46
C PHE A 102 7.05 3.56 -1.42
N PRO A 103 8.21 3.39 -2.09
CA PRO A 103 9.19 2.33 -1.85
C PRO A 103 9.72 2.38 -0.41
N HIS A 104 10.18 1.24 0.10
CA HIS A 104 10.76 1.18 1.43
C HIS A 104 12.02 2.05 1.48
N LEU A 105 12.06 3.03 2.38
CA LEU A 105 13.13 4.02 2.43
C LEU A 105 14.38 3.54 3.20
N GLY A 106 14.35 2.32 3.77
CA GLY A 106 15.48 1.74 4.49
C GLY A 106 15.89 2.57 5.69
N THR A 107 15.46 2.21 6.90
CA THR A 107 16.27 2.56 8.07
C THR A 107 17.52 1.67 8.04
N PRO A 108 18.74 2.22 8.09
CA PRO A 108 19.91 1.40 8.38
C PRO A 108 19.67 0.80 9.76
N TRP A 109 19.83 -0.52 9.86
CA TRP A 109 19.67 -1.28 11.09
C TRP A 109 20.42 -0.66 12.28
#